data_AF-A0AAE0MN89-F1
#
_entry.id   AF-A0AAE0MN89-F1
#
_cell.length_a   1.000
_cell.length_b   1.000
_cell.length_c   1.000
_cell.angle_alpha   90.00
_cell.angle_beta   90.00
_cell.angle_gamma   90.00
#
_symmetry.space_group_name_H-M   'P 1'
#
loop_
_entity.id
_entity.type
_entity.pdbx_description
1 polymer ?
#
loop_
_entity_poly.entity_id
_entity_poly.type
_entity_poly.pdbx_seq_one_letter_code
_entity_poly.pdbx_strand_id
1 'polypeptide(L)'
;MDNDIPITGLDDLTAHMDALIADPSTPLNAKLFDDIELQLTDFNTPPLLPSLLPRLVQILHTTPSDPTTPASLTTKLLRPLSFSQITSLAPPESLIQALESPFPAANILGMTILHKAAAAPSEVAQLAETREVVKAFVRTWLGSSEVGVGEKGGKVMGDLLDVDCELEPPARPQRRAGAGQHHALDAGMPTWHDMVLRKEKGSGALWKRIFADEEVYGLVLDLLAGRHEDTDVTSADAGDEKEGRKQKARQLTLAQGRILRILPRLAALDLEKVVRSEVRAPEPGYYATATAAATNGTSTNGHGTPGPRPNGTTSSRPNHNGDILMNGVEEEEEEQAQMPLPAPPKTGQGLLHFAALRMVDRNDILMHLSLIDFFEAFVGLMRVTPHSEYKVETVKEILREALADDKLSRENLESLPDRTVDEEKEELRGWLREVLPGEEVDVVMR
;
A
#
# COMPACT_ATOMS: atom_id res chain seq x y z
N MET A 1 -35.88 0.28 35.23
CA MET A 1 -34.62 0.12 35.97
C MET A 1 -33.66 1.06 35.30
N ASP A 2 -33.48 2.24 35.89
CA ASP A 2 -32.60 3.27 35.38
C ASP A 2 -31.18 2.75 35.44
N ASN A 3 -30.59 2.62 34.26
CA ASN A 3 -29.38 1.85 34.03
C ASN A 3 -28.19 2.83 33.96
N ASP A 4 -28.26 3.88 34.78
CA ASP A 4 -27.31 4.98 34.81
C ASP A 4 -26.13 4.55 35.67
N ILE A 5 -25.12 3.93 35.04
CA ILE A 5 -23.85 3.64 35.69
C ILE A 5 -23.15 4.99 35.85
N PRO A 6 -23.00 5.54 37.08
CA PRO A 6 -22.42 6.85 37.27
C PRO A 6 -20.96 6.84 36.80
N ILE A 7 -20.62 7.79 35.94
CA ILE A 7 -19.26 7.97 35.42
C ILE A 7 -18.55 8.99 36.29
N THR A 8 -17.50 8.54 36.96
CA THR A 8 -16.73 9.38 37.88
C THR A 8 -15.82 10.30 37.07
N GLY A 9 -15.84 11.61 37.37
CA GLY A 9 -14.98 12.62 36.72
C GLY A 9 -15.54 13.23 35.43
N LEU A 10 -16.80 12.93 35.07
CA LEU A 10 -17.41 13.44 33.84
C LEU A 10 -17.52 14.97 33.81
N ASP A 11 -17.85 15.59 34.95
CA ASP A 11 -17.93 17.05 35.07
C ASP A 11 -16.55 17.70 34.91
N ASP A 12 -15.51 17.10 35.50
CA ASP A 12 -14.13 17.57 35.38
C ASP A 12 -13.62 17.47 33.94
N LEU A 13 -13.90 16.35 33.25
CA LEU A 13 -13.58 16.20 31.83
C LEU A 13 -14.32 17.25 31.00
N THR A 14 -15.63 17.44 31.23
CA THR A 14 -16.44 18.39 30.47
C THR A 14 -15.93 19.81 30.64
N ALA A 15 -15.61 20.22 31.88
CA ALA A 15 -15.04 21.53 32.17
C ALA A 15 -13.67 21.72 31.49
N HIS A 16 -12.83 20.68 31.48
CA HIS A 16 -11.54 20.74 30.81
C HIS A 16 -11.69 20.83 29.28
N MET A 17 -12.64 20.10 28.69
CA MET A 17 -12.95 20.19 27.27
C MET A 17 -13.46 21.58 26.87
N ASP A 18 -14.33 22.18 27.69
CA ASP A 18 -14.80 23.55 27.47
C ASP A 18 -13.64 24.57 27.54
N ALA A 19 -12.65 24.34 28.43
CA ALA A 19 -11.43 25.15 28.49
C ALA A 19 -10.55 25.00 27.23
N LEU A 20 -10.36 23.77 26.73
CA LEU A 20 -9.64 23.51 25.48
C LEU A 20 -10.32 24.14 24.26
N ILE A 21 -11.66 24.15 24.25
CA ILE A 21 -12.45 24.80 23.20
C ILE A 21 -12.29 26.33 23.25
N ALA A 22 -12.29 26.90 24.46
CA ALA A 22 -12.12 28.34 24.64
C ALA A 22 -10.69 28.81 24.31
N ASP A 23 -9.69 28.01 24.66
CA ASP A 23 -8.28 28.26 24.36
C ASP A 23 -7.57 26.96 23.93
N PRO A 24 -7.42 26.73 22.61
CA PRO A 24 -6.75 25.55 22.07
C PRO A 24 -5.27 25.41 22.46
N SER A 25 -4.64 26.44 23.01
CA SER A 25 -3.27 26.36 23.53
C SER A 25 -3.18 25.78 24.95
N THR A 26 -4.33 25.57 25.60
CA THR A 26 -4.42 24.95 26.93
C THR A 26 -3.77 23.56 26.92
N PRO A 27 -2.84 23.25 27.85
CA PRO A 27 -2.24 21.93 27.95
C PRO A 27 -3.29 20.84 28.20
N LEU A 28 -3.26 19.79 27.37
CA LEU A 28 -4.15 18.65 27.47
C LEU A 28 -3.87 17.84 28.74
N ASN A 29 -4.89 17.64 29.58
CA ASN A 29 -4.83 16.74 30.72
C ASN A 29 -5.30 15.34 30.31
N ALA A 30 -4.38 14.54 29.77
CA ALA A 30 -4.68 13.21 29.23
C ALA A 30 -5.36 12.28 30.25
N LYS A 31 -5.01 12.40 31.54
CA LYS A 31 -5.57 11.56 32.61
C LYS A 31 -7.09 11.66 32.70
N LEU A 32 -7.66 12.85 32.50
CA LEU A 32 -9.13 13.04 32.55
C LEU A 32 -9.84 12.28 31.43
N PHE A 33 -9.21 12.18 30.26
CA PHE A 33 -9.76 11.42 29.14
C PHE A 33 -9.61 9.92 29.39
N ASP A 34 -8.43 9.46 29.81
CA ASP A 34 -8.13 8.05 30.06
C ASP A 34 -9.04 7.47 31.16
N ASP A 35 -9.20 8.19 32.27
CA ASP A 35 -10.04 7.78 33.41
C ASP A 35 -11.52 7.59 32.97
N ILE A 36 -12.01 8.42 32.05
CA ILE A 36 -13.36 8.31 31.49
C ILE A 36 -13.43 7.19 30.46
N GLU A 37 -12.45 7.08 29.57
CA GLU A 37 -12.41 6.05 28.52
C GLU A 37 -12.48 4.64 29.11
N LEU A 38 -11.80 4.39 30.23
CA LEU A 38 -11.81 3.13 30.96
C LEU A 38 -13.19 2.75 31.52
N GLN A 39 -14.05 3.73 31.79
CA GLN A 39 -15.41 3.53 32.32
C GLN A 39 -16.46 3.34 31.20
N LEU A 40 -16.11 3.59 29.93
CA LEU A 40 -17.03 3.48 28.81
C LEU A 40 -17.30 2.04 28.39
N THR A 41 -18.58 1.73 28.29
CA THR A 41 -19.16 0.46 27.82
C THR A 41 -20.20 0.75 26.74
N ASP A 42 -20.58 -0.26 25.96
CA ASP A 42 -21.62 -0.10 24.93
C ASP A 42 -22.99 0.27 25.55
N PHE A 43 -23.18 0.04 26.85
CA PHE A 43 -24.40 0.34 27.58
C PHE A 43 -24.49 1.81 28.04
N ASN A 44 -23.42 2.35 28.64
CA ASN A 44 -23.41 3.72 29.19
C ASN A 44 -22.90 4.79 28.20
N THR A 45 -22.39 4.39 27.04
CA THR A 45 -21.92 5.32 26.00
C THR A 45 -23.05 6.14 25.34
N PRO A 46 -24.19 5.54 24.92
CA PRO A 46 -25.21 6.26 24.15
C PRO A 46 -25.74 7.55 24.81
N PRO A 47 -26.00 7.60 26.13
CA PRO A 47 -26.43 8.83 26.80
C PRO A 47 -25.41 9.97 26.77
N LEU A 48 -24.11 9.67 26.64
CA LEU A 48 -23.03 10.67 26.69
C LEU A 48 -22.74 11.29 25.33
N LEU A 49 -23.09 10.60 24.24
CA LEU A 49 -22.80 11.02 22.88
C LEU A 49 -23.21 12.48 22.59
N PRO A 50 -24.43 12.94 22.94
CA PRO A 50 -24.84 14.31 22.63
C PRO A 50 -24.02 15.38 23.37
N SER A 51 -23.41 15.03 24.51
CA SER A 51 -22.63 15.97 25.32
C SER A 51 -21.15 15.98 24.93
N LEU A 52 -20.54 14.80 24.82
CA LEU A 52 -19.10 14.66 24.64
C LEU A 52 -18.67 14.75 23.17
N LEU A 53 -19.44 14.17 22.24
CA LEU A 53 -19.02 14.07 20.84
C LEU A 53 -18.86 15.44 20.17
N PRO A 54 -19.81 16.41 20.28
CA PRO A 54 -19.63 17.73 19.67
C PRO A 54 -18.39 18.46 20.17
N ARG A 55 -18.08 18.33 21.46
CA ARG A 55 -16.89 18.93 22.07
C ARG A 55 -15.60 18.29 21.57
N LEU A 56 -15.57 16.96 21.49
CA LEU A 56 -14.42 16.23 20.95
C LEU A 56 -14.16 16.62 19.50
N VAL A 57 -15.21 16.68 18.67
CA VAL A 57 -15.08 17.12 17.27
C VAL A 57 -14.47 18.52 17.23
N GLN A 58 -14.96 19.47 18.03
CA GLN A 58 -14.39 20.82 18.06
C GLN A 58 -12.92 20.82 18.47
N ILE A 59 -12.55 20.10 19.53
CA ILE A 59 -11.15 19.97 19.99
C ILE A 59 -10.26 19.38 18.89
N LEU A 60 -10.70 18.29 18.26
CA LEU A 60 -9.95 17.62 17.18
C LEU A 60 -9.71 18.55 15.98
N HIS A 61 -10.62 19.49 15.73
CA HIS A 61 -10.50 20.45 14.63
C HIS A 61 -9.59 21.63 14.95
N THR A 62 -9.44 22.00 16.23
CA THR A 62 -8.74 23.23 16.63
C THR A 62 -7.42 23.00 17.34
N THR A 63 -7.13 21.78 17.79
CA THR A 63 -5.94 21.52 18.62
C THR A 63 -4.65 21.70 17.82
N PRO A 64 -3.65 22.46 18.33
CA PRO A 64 -2.35 22.62 17.69
C PRO A 64 -1.38 21.47 18.02
N SER A 65 -1.75 20.59 18.96
CA SER A 65 -0.90 19.51 19.48
C SER A 65 -1.43 18.14 19.04
N ASP A 66 -0.64 17.09 19.27
CA ASP A 66 -1.03 15.70 19.00
C ASP A 66 -2.41 15.35 19.62
N PRO A 67 -3.43 15.00 18.80
CA PRO A 67 -4.77 14.67 19.23
C PRO A 67 -4.94 13.21 19.68
N THR A 68 -3.87 12.46 19.94
CA THR A 68 -3.95 11.03 20.29
C THR A 68 -4.98 10.72 21.37
N THR A 69 -4.96 11.43 22.51
CA THR A 69 -5.91 11.18 23.60
C THR A 69 -7.36 11.51 23.24
N PRO A 70 -7.72 12.72 22.73
CA PRO A 70 -9.10 12.98 22.31
C PRO A 70 -9.54 12.07 21.15
N ALA A 71 -8.64 11.64 20.25
CA ALA A 71 -8.96 10.70 19.19
C ALA A 71 -9.27 9.29 19.72
N SER A 72 -8.57 8.83 20.77
CA SER A 72 -8.84 7.56 21.45
C SER A 72 -10.23 7.56 22.08
N LEU A 73 -10.56 8.57 22.88
CA LEU A 73 -11.87 8.71 23.50
C LEU A 73 -12.98 8.82 22.44
N THR A 74 -12.74 9.56 21.35
CA THR A 74 -13.68 9.65 20.23
C THR A 74 -13.91 8.28 19.59
N THR A 75 -12.85 7.52 19.33
CA THR A 75 -12.94 6.16 18.79
C THR A 75 -13.80 5.26 19.67
N LYS A 76 -13.62 5.35 21.00
CA LYS A 76 -14.40 4.60 21.99
C LYS A 76 -15.88 5.00 21.96
N LEU A 77 -16.18 6.30 21.93
CA LEU A 77 -17.56 6.82 21.88
C LEU A 77 -18.28 6.45 20.58
N LEU A 78 -17.58 6.43 19.44
CA LEU A 78 -18.18 6.11 18.14
C LEU A 78 -18.43 4.60 17.94
N ARG A 79 -17.88 3.72 18.80
CA ARG A 79 -18.01 2.26 18.69
C ARG A 79 -19.46 1.78 18.43
N PRO A 80 -20.48 2.17 19.20
CA PRO A 80 -21.86 1.69 19.00
C PRO A 80 -22.56 2.23 17.75
N LEU A 81 -21.99 3.24 17.07
CA LEU A 81 -22.62 3.90 15.93
C LEU A 81 -22.28 3.22 14.60
N SER A 82 -23.24 3.17 13.68
CA SER A 82 -23.01 2.76 12.29
C SER A 82 -22.34 3.88 11.46
N PHE A 83 -21.84 3.58 10.27
CA PHE A 83 -21.26 4.60 9.40
C PHE A 83 -22.31 5.66 8.99
N SER A 84 -23.52 5.22 8.62
CA SER A 84 -24.62 6.13 8.28
C SER A 84 -25.01 7.04 9.44
N GLN A 85 -25.00 6.53 10.67
CA GLN A 85 -25.28 7.35 11.86
C GLN A 85 -24.20 8.40 12.07
N ILE A 86 -22.92 8.06 11.94
CA ILE A 86 -21.82 9.02 12.12
C ILE A 86 -21.87 10.12 11.07
N THR A 87 -22.08 9.77 9.80
CA THR A 87 -22.17 10.74 8.70
C THR A 87 -23.42 11.62 8.77
N SER A 88 -24.45 11.22 9.52
CA SER A 88 -25.60 12.09 9.84
C SER A 88 -25.30 13.12 10.93
N LEU A 89 -24.32 12.84 11.79
CA LEU A 89 -23.91 13.68 12.92
C LEU A 89 -22.77 14.63 12.56
N ALA A 90 -21.87 14.20 11.68
CA ALA A 90 -20.72 14.95 11.22
C ALA A 90 -20.72 15.01 9.67
N PRO A 91 -20.57 16.20 9.08
CA PRO A 91 -20.60 16.34 7.64
C PRO A 91 -19.31 15.75 7.01
N PRO A 92 -19.31 15.39 5.71
CA PRO A 92 -18.18 14.77 5.03
C PRO A 92 -16.86 15.55 5.16
N GLU A 93 -16.93 16.87 5.25
CA GLU A 93 -15.79 17.78 5.40
C GLU A 93 -15.02 17.51 6.70
N SER A 94 -15.70 17.09 7.78
CA SER A 94 -15.03 16.71 9.03
C SER A 94 -14.19 15.44 8.87
N LEU A 95 -14.64 14.50 8.03
CA LEU A 95 -13.87 13.30 7.70
C LEU A 95 -12.66 13.64 6.83
N ILE A 96 -12.83 14.51 5.84
CA ILE A 96 -11.72 15.00 5.00
C ILE A 96 -10.67 15.68 5.88
N GLN A 97 -11.07 16.60 6.77
CA GLN A 97 -10.15 17.26 7.70
C GLN A 97 -9.40 16.27 8.61
N ALA A 98 -10.06 15.22 9.09
CA ALA A 98 -9.40 14.19 9.88
C ALA A 98 -8.37 13.39 9.06
N LEU A 99 -8.71 13.04 7.81
CA LEU A 99 -7.83 12.32 6.88
C LEU A 99 -6.64 13.18 6.43
N GLU A 100 -6.82 14.48 6.24
CA GLU A 100 -5.78 15.41 5.79
C GLU A 100 -4.99 16.03 6.95
N SER A 101 -5.36 15.73 8.19
CA SER A 101 -4.64 16.20 9.37
C SER A 101 -3.16 15.79 9.32
N PRO A 102 -2.22 16.66 9.75
CA PRO A 102 -0.81 16.28 9.88
C PRO A 102 -0.58 15.26 11.00
N PHE A 103 -1.59 15.02 11.85
CA PHE A 103 -1.47 14.14 13.00
C PHE A 103 -1.92 12.70 12.67
N PRO A 104 -1.06 11.69 12.89
CA PRO A 104 -1.39 10.31 12.52
C PRO A 104 -2.61 9.76 13.26
N ALA A 105 -2.82 10.17 14.52
CA ALA A 105 -3.98 9.78 15.31
C ALA A 105 -5.31 10.26 14.70
N ALA A 106 -5.33 11.45 14.12
CA ALA A 106 -6.52 11.96 13.43
C ALA A 106 -6.78 11.20 12.12
N ASN A 107 -5.73 10.89 11.35
CA ASN A 107 -5.87 10.08 10.14
C ASN A 107 -6.42 8.69 10.47
N ILE A 108 -5.89 8.03 11.51
CA ILE A 108 -6.32 6.72 11.98
C ILE A 108 -7.77 6.77 12.47
N LEU A 109 -8.18 7.83 13.16
CA LEU A 109 -9.58 8.05 13.55
C LEU A 109 -10.47 8.16 12.31
N GLY A 110 -10.12 8.99 11.33
CA GLY A 110 -10.84 9.13 10.06
C GLY A 110 -11.00 7.78 9.36
N MET A 111 -9.90 7.04 9.19
CA MET A 111 -9.92 5.69 8.61
C MET A 111 -10.73 4.69 9.44
N THR A 112 -10.75 4.82 10.77
CA THR A 112 -11.58 3.97 11.65
C THR A 112 -13.06 4.25 11.47
N ILE A 113 -13.45 5.50 11.23
CA ILE A 113 -14.82 5.86 10.87
C ILE A 113 -15.16 5.27 9.50
N LEU A 114 -14.31 5.45 8.48
CA LEU A 114 -14.54 4.85 7.16
C LEU A 114 -14.67 3.32 7.23
N HIS A 115 -13.86 2.67 8.07
CA HIS A 115 -13.90 1.22 8.25
C HIS A 115 -15.25 0.71 8.75
N LYS A 116 -16.03 1.54 9.46
CA LYS A 116 -17.37 1.15 9.89
C LYS A 116 -18.29 0.82 8.71
N ALA A 117 -18.08 1.43 7.55
CA ALA A 117 -18.86 1.12 6.35
C ALA A 117 -18.70 -0.34 5.91
N ALA A 118 -17.60 -1.01 6.27
CA ALA A 118 -17.41 -2.44 6.01
C ALA A 118 -18.37 -3.35 6.82
N ALA A 119 -19.24 -2.79 7.68
CA ALA A 119 -20.28 -3.54 8.37
C ALA A 119 -21.41 -4.01 7.43
N ALA A 120 -21.69 -3.27 6.35
CA ALA A 120 -22.75 -3.60 5.40
C ALA A 120 -22.47 -3.04 4.00
N PRO A 121 -22.81 -3.76 2.92
CA PRO A 121 -22.56 -3.27 1.56
C PRO A 121 -23.26 -1.96 1.22
N SER A 122 -24.43 -1.70 1.81
CA SER A 122 -25.14 -0.42 1.65
C SER A 122 -24.38 0.77 2.23
N GLU A 123 -23.64 0.58 3.33
CA GLU A 123 -22.80 1.63 3.91
C GLU A 123 -21.55 1.89 3.06
N VAL A 124 -20.99 0.85 2.42
CA VAL A 124 -19.89 1.03 1.45
C VAL A 124 -20.37 1.76 0.19
N ALA A 125 -21.58 1.44 -0.30
CA ALA A 125 -22.19 2.17 -1.40
C ALA A 125 -22.39 3.66 -1.06
N GLN A 126 -22.86 3.96 0.15
CA GLN A 126 -22.97 5.34 0.66
C GLN A 126 -21.60 6.04 0.67
N LEU A 127 -20.52 5.37 1.11
CA LEU A 127 -19.17 5.94 1.06
C LEU A 127 -18.70 6.18 -0.39
N ALA A 128 -19.03 5.29 -1.33
CA ALA A 128 -18.62 5.44 -2.72
C ALA A 128 -19.26 6.66 -3.43
N GLU A 129 -20.38 7.17 -2.91
CA GLU A 129 -21.04 8.39 -3.39
C GLU A 129 -20.24 9.66 -3.05
N THR A 130 -19.47 9.66 -1.95
CA THR A 130 -18.69 10.82 -1.50
C THR A 130 -17.25 10.80 -2.06
N ARG A 131 -17.12 11.14 -3.34
CA ARG A 131 -15.84 11.13 -4.09
C ARG A 131 -14.68 11.78 -3.31
N GLU A 132 -14.88 12.97 -2.77
CA GLU A 132 -13.80 13.72 -2.10
C GLU A 132 -13.31 13.03 -0.82
N VAL A 133 -14.19 12.33 -0.09
CA VAL A 133 -13.79 11.51 1.06
C VAL A 133 -12.93 10.33 0.60
N VAL A 134 -13.29 9.68 -0.51
CA VAL A 134 -12.51 8.58 -1.07
C VAL A 134 -11.14 9.07 -1.59
N LYS A 135 -11.08 10.24 -2.23
CA LYS A 135 -9.82 10.87 -2.66
C LYS A 135 -8.92 11.19 -1.48
N ALA A 136 -9.45 11.84 -0.45
CA ALA A 136 -8.73 12.14 0.78
C ALA A 136 -8.20 10.84 1.41
N PHE A 137 -9.03 9.78 1.49
CA PHE A 137 -8.61 8.49 2.02
C PHE A 137 -7.46 7.86 1.23
N VAL A 138 -7.55 7.81 -0.11
CA VAL A 138 -6.50 7.28 -0.99
C VAL A 138 -5.20 8.07 -0.83
N ARG A 139 -5.30 9.41 -0.84
CA ARG A 139 -4.15 10.29 -0.68
C ARG A 139 -3.48 10.08 0.68
N THR A 140 -4.23 10.08 1.77
CA THR A 140 -3.69 9.86 3.12
C THR A 140 -3.07 8.47 3.26
N TRP A 141 -3.73 7.43 2.72
CA TRP A 141 -3.23 6.06 2.82
C TRP A 141 -1.93 5.85 2.04
N LEU A 142 -1.84 6.27 0.78
CA LEU A 142 -0.66 6.04 -0.06
C LEU A 142 0.41 7.13 0.12
N GLY A 143 0.02 8.36 0.46
CA GLY A 143 0.89 9.53 0.61
C GLY A 143 1.47 9.75 2.01
N SER A 144 0.99 9.04 3.05
CA SER A 144 1.53 9.21 4.42
C SER A 144 2.88 8.50 4.63
N SER A 145 3.83 9.13 5.33
CA SER A 145 5.09 8.51 5.76
C SER A 145 4.96 7.58 6.97
N GLU A 146 3.79 7.56 7.60
CA GLU A 146 3.56 6.87 8.86
C GLU A 146 3.13 5.42 8.64
N VAL A 147 3.78 4.51 9.36
CA VAL A 147 3.53 3.07 9.23
C VAL A 147 2.10 2.73 9.66
N GLY A 148 1.65 3.22 10.81
CA GLY A 148 0.32 2.93 11.34
C GLY A 148 -0.82 3.44 10.45
N VAL A 149 -0.65 4.59 9.79
CA VAL A 149 -1.61 5.13 8.81
C VAL A 149 -1.64 4.23 7.57
N GLY A 150 -0.47 3.82 7.08
CA GLY A 150 -0.33 2.90 5.95
C GLY A 150 -0.99 1.54 6.18
N GLU A 151 -0.72 0.93 7.33
CA GLU A 151 -1.28 -0.37 7.72
C GLU A 151 -2.80 -0.30 7.89
N LYS A 152 -3.29 0.71 8.63
CA LYS A 152 -4.72 0.93 8.80
C LYS A 152 -5.40 1.16 7.45
N GLY A 153 -4.85 2.03 6.60
CA GLY A 153 -5.42 2.31 5.28
C GLY A 153 -5.50 1.08 4.38
N GLY A 154 -4.46 0.25 4.36
CA GLY A 154 -4.45 -0.99 3.56
C GLY A 154 -5.51 -1.98 4.03
N LYS A 155 -5.67 -2.13 5.36
CA LYS A 155 -6.73 -2.95 5.95
C LYS A 155 -8.12 -2.41 5.59
N VAL A 156 -8.34 -1.11 5.75
CA VAL A 156 -9.63 -0.47 5.48
C VAL A 156 -10.00 -0.59 4.00
N MET A 157 -9.08 -0.28 3.08
CA MET A 157 -9.33 -0.42 1.65
C MET A 157 -9.66 -1.87 1.27
N GLY A 158 -8.85 -2.84 1.74
CA GLY A 158 -9.08 -4.25 1.46
C GLY A 158 -10.44 -4.74 1.98
N ASP A 159 -10.83 -4.35 3.19
CA ASP A 159 -12.09 -4.76 3.81
C ASP A 159 -13.31 -4.12 3.12
N LEU A 160 -13.21 -2.83 2.76
CA LEU A 160 -14.29 -2.14 2.04
C LEU A 160 -14.51 -2.73 0.65
N LEU A 161 -13.43 -2.99 -0.11
CA LEU A 161 -13.53 -3.60 -1.43
C LEU A 161 -14.01 -5.06 -1.37
N ASP A 162 -13.63 -5.80 -0.34
CA ASP A 162 -14.20 -7.12 -0.11
C ASP A 162 -15.71 -7.06 0.09
N VAL A 163 -16.19 -6.18 0.99
CA VAL A 163 -17.62 -6.02 1.30
C VAL A 163 -18.43 -5.50 0.10
N ASP A 164 -17.85 -4.62 -0.73
CA ASP A 164 -18.52 -4.07 -1.91
C ASP A 164 -18.40 -4.94 -3.17
N CYS A 165 -17.66 -6.05 -3.14
CA CYS A 165 -17.49 -6.91 -4.32
C CYS A 165 -18.83 -7.40 -4.89
N GLU A 166 -19.05 -7.16 -6.19
CA GLU A 166 -20.30 -7.48 -6.90
C GLU A 166 -20.46 -8.98 -7.24
N LEU A 167 -19.37 -9.74 -7.12
CA LEU A 167 -19.35 -11.19 -7.32
C LEU A 167 -19.97 -11.92 -6.11
N GLU A 168 -20.61 -13.06 -6.39
CA GLU A 168 -21.15 -13.90 -5.32
C GLU A 168 -20.07 -14.24 -4.28
N PRO A 169 -20.38 -14.15 -2.96
CA PRO A 169 -19.48 -14.67 -1.95
C PRO A 169 -19.23 -16.17 -2.16
N PRO A 170 -18.03 -16.67 -1.84
CA PRO A 170 -17.76 -18.10 -1.90
C PRO A 170 -18.68 -18.84 -0.92
N ALA A 171 -19.20 -19.99 -1.34
CA ALA A 171 -20.08 -20.80 -0.50
C ALA A 171 -19.32 -21.28 0.74
N ARG A 172 -19.70 -20.80 1.94
CA ARG A 172 -19.04 -21.23 3.17
C ARG A 172 -19.20 -22.75 3.34
N PRO A 173 -18.10 -23.51 3.50
CA PRO A 173 -18.23 -24.93 3.74
C PRO A 173 -19.06 -25.15 5.01
N GLN A 174 -20.12 -25.94 4.90
CA GLN A 174 -20.92 -26.33 6.06
C GLN A 174 -19.99 -27.06 7.03
N ARG A 175 -19.68 -26.43 8.19
CA ARG A 175 -18.98 -27.11 9.28
C ARG A 175 -19.76 -28.37 9.61
N ARG A 176 -19.22 -29.55 9.31
CA ARG A 176 -19.76 -30.81 9.80
C ARG A 176 -19.72 -30.75 11.32
N ALA A 177 -20.90 -30.73 11.95
CA ALA A 177 -21.04 -30.83 13.39
C ALA A 177 -20.41 -32.16 13.85
N GLY A 178 -19.18 -32.13 14.38
CA GLY A 178 -18.51 -33.32 14.89
C GLY A 178 -16.98 -33.33 14.81
N ALA A 179 -16.33 -32.45 14.04
CA ALA A 179 -14.87 -32.31 14.09
C ALA A 179 -14.49 -31.26 15.14
N GLY A 180 -13.64 -31.64 16.09
CA GLY A 180 -13.27 -30.85 17.26
C GLY A 180 -12.75 -29.44 16.92
N GLN A 181 -12.87 -28.55 17.89
CA GLN A 181 -12.22 -27.24 17.88
C GLN A 181 -10.71 -27.42 17.72
N HIS A 182 -10.21 -27.28 16.48
CA HIS A 182 -8.81 -26.95 16.27
C HIS A 182 -8.60 -25.52 16.75
N HIS A 183 -7.69 -25.38 17.72
CA HIS A 183 -7.26 -24.12 18.30
C HIS A 183 -6.60 -23.24 17.23
N ALA A 184 -6.75 -21.92 17.39
CA ALA A 184 -6.38 -20.87 16.43
C ALA A 184 -4.86 -20.65 16.23
N LEU A 185 -4.01 -21.65 16.46
CA LEU A 185 -2.55 -21.54 16.33
C LEU A 185 -1.88 -22.78 15.72
N ASP A 186 -2.63 -23.67 15.06
CA ASP A 186 -2.09 -24.89 14.45
C ASP A 186 -2.55 -25.02 12.98
N ALA A 187 -1.56 -25.02 12.07
CA ALA A 187 -1.59 -25.30 10.62
C ALA A 187 -2.24 -24.30 9.63
N GLY A 188 -1.41 -23.76 8.72
CA GLY A 188 -1.81 -23.29 7.39
C GLY A 188 -2.27 -21.84 7.27
N MET A 189 -1.96 -21.21 6.13
CA MET A 189 -2.51 -19.91 5.76
C MET A 189 -4.05 -19.95 5.73
N PRO A 190 -4.75 -18.82 5.98
CA PRO A 190 -6.21 -18.76 5.89
C PRO A 190 -6.70 -19.32 4.56
N THR A 191 -7.72 -20.18 4.56
CA THR A 191 -8.31 -20.63 3.29
C THR A 191 -8.97 -19.44 2.59
N TRP A 192 -9.16 -19.49 1.26
CA TRP A 192 -9.86 -18.45 0.51
C TRP A 192 -11.20 -18.02 1.15
N HIS A 193 -11.91 -18.96 1.78
CA HIS A 193 -13.17 -18.71 2.47
C HIS A 193 -12.99 -17.91 3.77
N ASP A 194 -11.87 -18.09 4.46
CA ASP A 194 -11.53 -17.36 5.69
C ASP A 194 -11.07 -15.93 5.38
N MET A 195 -10.65 -15.66 4.14
CA MET A 195 -10.21 -14.35 3.68
C MET A 195 -11.36 -13.43 3.26
N VAL A 196 -12.51 -14.00 2.86
CA VAL A 196 -13.66 -13.23 2.37
C VAL A 196 -14.56 -12.80 3.53
N LEU A 197 -14.64 -11.49 3.73
CA LEU A 197 -15.46 -10.88 4.79
C LEU A 197 -16.94 -10.85 4.43
N ARG A 198 -17.26 -10.59 3.15
CA ARG A 198 -18.64 -10.36 2.72
C ARG A 198 -19.51 -11.61 2.89
N LYS A 199 -20.76 -11.40 3.29
CA LYS A 199 -21.78 -12.46 3.45
C LYS A 199 -22.83 -12.46 2.34
N GLU A 200 -22.91 -11.34 1.62
CA GLU A 200 -23.83 -11.08 0.54
C GLU A 200 -23.10 -10.28 -0.54
N LYS A 201 -23.74 -10.12 -1.70
CA LYS A 201 -23.20 -9.33 -2.81
C LYS A 201 -23.18 -7.85 -2.46
N GLY A 202 -22.06 -7.20 -2.79
CA GLY A 202 -21.96 -5.75 -2.79
C GLY A 202 -22.43 -5.11 -4.08
N SER A 203 -22.33 -3.77 -4.14
CA SER A 203 -22.81 -2.97 -5.26
C SER A 203 -21.78 -2.77 -6.38
N GLY A 204 -20.50 -3.01 -6.06
CA GLY A 204 -19.36 -2.68 -6.90
C GLY A 204 -19.13 -1.17 -7.08
N ALA A 205 -19.82 -0.31 -6.31
CA ALA A 205 -19.73 1.14 -6.45
C ALA A 205 -18.35 1.67 -6.03
N LEU A 206 -17.77 1.15 -4.95
CA LEU A 206 -16.42 1.51 -4.51
C LEU A 206 -15.37 0.90 -5.45
N TRP A 207 -15.57 -0.31 -5.96
CA TRP A 207 -14.70 -0.87 -7.01
C TRP A 207 -14.63 0.05 -8.23
N LYS A 208 -15.78 0.50 -8.73
CA LYS A 208 -15.84 1.47 -9.85
C LYS A 208 -15.17 2.79 -9.47
N ARG A 209 -15.39 3.30 -8.25
CA ARG A 209 -14.75 4.51 -7.74
C ARG A 209 -13.22 4.38 -7.71
N ILE A 210 -12.66 3.24 -7.30
CA ILE A 210 -11.20 3.08 -7.15
C ILE A 210 -10.52 2.75 -8.48
N PHE A 211 -11.15 1.98 -9.38
CA PHE A 211 -10.48 1.42 -10.57
C PHE A 211 -10.99 1.97 -11.92
N ALA A 212 -12.07 2.75 -11.93
CA ALA A 212 -12.66 3.28 -13.17
C ALA A 212 -12.97 4.78 -13.14
N ASP A 213 -13.14 5.40 -11.97
CA ASP A 213 -13.28 6.86 -11.87
C ASP A 213 -11.91 7.52 -12.14
N GLU A 214 -11.82 8.32 -13.20
CA GLU A 214 -10.57 8.90 -13.69
C GLU A 214 -9.85 9.74 -12.64
N GLU A 215 -10.57 10.49 -11.80
CA GLU A 215 -9.94 11.33 -10.78
C GLU A 215 -9.34 10.49 -9.64
N VAL A 216 -10.08 9.49 -9.14
CA VAL A 216 -9.61 8.67 -8.03
C VAL A 216 -8.56 7.66 -8.49
N TYR A 217 -8.80 6.99 -9.61
CA TYR A 217 -7.86 6.00 -10.12
C TYR A 217 -6.60 6.67 -10.69
N GLY A 218 -6.74 7.84 -11.32
CA GLY A 218 -5.61 8.69 -11.71
C GLY A 218 -4.74 9.07 -10.51
N LEU A 219 -5.35 9.49 -9.39
CA LEU A 219 -4.63 9.75 -8.14
C LEU A 219 -3.85 8.52 -7.63
N VAL A 220 -4.46 7.33 -7.64
CA VAL A 220 -3.77 6.08 -7.27
C VAL A 220 -2.54 5.87 -8.17
N LEU A 221 -2.72 5.99 -9.48
CA LEU A 221 -1.64 5.79 -10.44
C LEU A 221 -0.52 6.82 -10.30
N ASP A 222 -0.84 8.10 -10.12
CA ASP A 222 0.15 9.18 -9.98
C ASP A 222 0.96 9.07 -8.68
N LEU A 223 0.32 8.67 -7.58
CA LEU A 223 1.01 8.38 -6.32
C LEU A 223 2.03 7.25 -6.49
N LEU A 224 1.64 6.16 -7.16
CA LEU A 224 2.48 4.97 -7.36
C LEU A 224 3.54 5.12 -8.46
N ALA A 225 3.31 6.03 -9.40
CA ALA A 225 4.27 6.36 -10.45
C ALA A 225 5.28 7.42 -10.01
N GLY A 226 5.11 8.04 -8.84
CA GLY A 226 5.98 9.11 -8.37
C GLY A 226 5.81 10.39 -9.19
N ARG A 227 4.56 10.75 -9.48
CA ARG A 227 4.16 11.96 -10.22
C ARG A 227 3.27 12.90 -9.41
N HIS A 228 2.76 12.42 -8.29
CA HIS A 228 1.99 13.22 -7.35
C HIS A 228 2.91 14.00 -6.41
N GLU A 229 2.53 15.19 -5.94
CA GLU A 229 3.39 16.06 -5.11
C GLU A 229 4.02 15.36 -3.89
N ASP A 230 3.28 14.45 -3.26
CA ASP A 230 3.71 13.65 -2.10
C ASP A 230 4.78 12.58 -2.45
N THR A 231 4.86 12.15 -3.71
CA THR A 231 5.75 11.07 -4.19
C THR A 231 6.63 11.46 -5.38
N ASP A 232 6.58 12.72 -5.83
CA ASP A 232 7.22 13.17 -7.07
C ASP A 232 8.74 13.13 -6.98
N VAL A 233 9.34 12.15 -7.65
CA VAL A 233 10.79 11.99 -7.76
C VAL A 233 11.39 12.67 -8.98
N THR A 234 10.54 13.23 -9.86
CA THR A 234 10.90 13.82 -11.16
C THR A 234 11.08 15.33 -11.12
N SER A 235 10.46 16.03 -10.16
CA SER A 235 10.59 17.49 -10.01
C SER A 235 12.06 17.92 -9.90
N ALA A 236 12.51 18.68 -10.91
CA ALA A 236 13.89 19.13 -11.12
C ALA A 236 14.17 20.49 -10.46
N ASP A 237 13.56 20.81 -9.32
CA ASP A 237 13.91 22.03 -8.60
C ASP A 237 15.29 21.88 -7.96
N ALA A 238 16.29 22.39 -8.69
CA ALA A 238 17.71 22.37 -8.39
C ALA A 238 18.12 23.35 -7.28
N GLY A 239 17.16 23.88 -6.52
CA GLY A 239 17.36 24.94 -5.54
C GLY A 239 17.58 24.45 -4.11
N ASP A 240 16.77 23.49 -3.62
CA ASP A 240 16.82 23.06 -2.23
C ASP A 240 16.76 21.52 -2.08
N GLU A 241 17.86 21.03 -1.50
CA GLU A 241 17.99 19.86 -0.62
C GLU A 241 17.74 18.46 -1.20
N LYS A 242 18.86 17.75 -1.46
CA LYS A 242 18.93 16.30 -1.67
C LYS A 242 18.07 15.49 -0.67
N GLU A 243 17.87 16.01 0.54
CA GLU A 243 17.07 15.39 1.59
C GLU A 243 15.57 15.33 1.23
N GLY A 244 15.01 16.39 0.63
CA GLY A 244 13.62 16.40 0.17
C GLY A 244 13.36 15.35 -0.90
N ARG A 245 14.29 15.19 -1.85
CA ARG A 245 14.20 14.14 -2.88
C ARG A 245 14.27 12.74 -2.28
N LYS A 246 15.16 12.52 -1.30
CA LYS A 246 15.27 11.24 -0.59
C LYS A 246 14.00 10.90 0.18
N GLN A 247 13.37 11.90 0.80
CA GLN A 247 12.10 11.72 1.49
C GLN A 247 10.97 11.35 0.52
N LYS A 248 10.87 12.01 -0.63
CA LYS A 248 9.88 11.67 -1.67
C LYS A 248 10.12 10.28 -2.27
N ALA A 249 11.37 9.91 -2.53
CA ALA A 249 11.73 8.56 -2.99
C ALA A 249 11.33 7.50 -1.95
N ARG A 250 11.63 7.72 -0.67
CA ARG A 250 11.18 6.86 0.43
C ARG A 250 9.64 6.76 0.46
N GLN A 251 8.95 7.88 0.25
CA GLN A 251 7.49 7.88 0.24
C GLN A 251 6.91 7.09 -0.93
N LEU A 252 7.51 7.19 -2.12
CA LEU A 252 7.17 6.38 -3.27
C LEU A 252 7.34 4.88 -2.98
N THR A 253 8.49 4.46 -2.44
CA THR A 253 8.75 3.08 -2.01
C THR A 253 7.68 2.58 -1.04
N LEU A 254 7.30 3.40 -0.05
CA LEU A 254 6.24 3.06 0.92
C LEU A 254 4.87 2.89 0.25
N ALA A 255 4.49 3.81 -0.65
CA ALA A 255 3.25 3.74 -1.40
C ALA A 255 3.16 2.47 -2.26
N GLN A 256 4.23 2.19 -3.01
CA GLN A 256 4.35 1.01 -3.86
C GLN A 256 4.27 -0.28 -3.04
N GLY A 257 5.03 -0.37 -1.95
CA GLY A 257 5.00 -1.53 -1.05
C GLY A 257 3.62 -1.76 -0.42
N ARG A 258 2.86 -0.70 -0.10
CA ARG A 258 1.47 -0.83 0.41
C ARG A 258 0.53 -1.45 -0.61
N ILE A 259 0.64 -1.06 -1.88
CA ILE A 259 -0.18 -1.65 -2.95
C ILE A 259 0.21 -3.09 -3.23
N LEU A 260 1.50 -3.39 -3.31
CA LEU A 260 1.99 -4.76 -3.50
C LEU A 260 1.45 -5.71 -2.42
N ARG A 261 1.32 -5.26 -1.17
CA ARG A 261 0.77 -6.09 -0.08
C ARG A 261 -0.72 -6.42 -0.22
N ILE A 262 -1.54 -5.51 -0.74
CA ILE A 262 -2.99 -5.74 -0.81
C ILE A 262 -3.48 -6.26 -2.16
N LEU A 263 -2.76 -5.97 -3.24
CA LEU A 263 -3.18 -6.26 -4.60
C LEU A 263 -3.42 -7.76 -4.87
N PRO A 264 -2.63 -8.71 -4.30
CA PRO A 264 -2.95 -10.13 -4.37
C PRO A 264 -4.34 -10.47 -3.83
N ARG A 265 -4.72 -9.90 -2.68
CA ARG A 265 -6.07 -10.06 -2.09
C ARG A 265 -7.13 -9.46 -3.02
N LEU A 266 -6.89 -8.27 -3.56
CA LEU A 266 -7.85 -7.61 -4.47
C LEU A 266 -8.06 -8.41 -5.76
N ALA A 267 -6.98 -8.92 -6.36
CA ALA A 267 -7.06 -9.77 -7.54
C ALA A 267 -7.84 -11.06 -7.27
N ALA A 268 -7.74 -11.60 -6.05
CA ALA A 268 -8.48 -12.78 -5.65
C ALA A 268 -9.98 -12.49 -5.49
N LEU A 269 -10.34 -11.27 -5.04
CA LEU A 269 -11.72 -10.83 -4.90
C LEU A 269 -12.38 -10.56 -6.25
N ASP A 270 -11.71 -9.80 -7.13
CA ASP A 270 -12.17 -9.47 -8.47
C ASP A 270 -10.98 -9.21 -9.41
N LEU A 271 -10.54 -10.26 -10.10
CA LEU A 271 -9.39 -10.21 -11.00
C LEU A 271 -9.62 -9.24 -12.16
N GLU A 272 -10.84 -9.16 -12.70
CA GLU A 272 -11.11 -8.37 -13.90
C GLU A 272 -10.89 -6.88 -13.63
N LYS A 273 -11.36 -6.38 -12.47
CA LYS A 273 -11.27 -4.96 -12.09
C LYS A 273 -9.84 -4.48 -11.86
N VAL A 274 -8.94 -5.36 -11.44
CA VAL A 274 -7.53 -4.98 -11.25
C VAL A 274 -6.69 -5.19 -12.50
N VAL A 275 -7.12 -6.07 -13.42
CA VAL A 275 -6.39 -6.40 -14.66
C VAL A 275 -6.66 -5.41 -15.78
N ARG A 276 -7.88 -4.89 -15.87
CA ARG A 276 -8.35 -4.03 -16.97
C ARG A 276 -8.61 -2.62 -16.52
N SER A 277 -8.23 -1.65 -17.33
CA SER A 277 -8.67 -0.26 -17.14
C SER A 277 -8.74 0.50 -18.46
N GLU A 278 -9.65 1.47 -18.51
CA GLU A 278 -9.72 2.48 -19.57
C GLU A 278 -8.71 3.62 -19.34
N VAL A 279 -8.33 3.85 -18.08
CA VAL A 279 -7.31 4.84 -17.72
C VAL A 279 -5.94 4.21 -17.91
N ARG A 280 -5.13 4.80 -18.78
CA ARG A 280 -3.77 4.33 -19.04
C ARG A 280 -2.85 4.71 -17.89
N ALA A 281 -2.14 3.73 -17.35
CA ALA A 281 -1.10 3.99 -16.34
C ALA A 281 0.01 4.90 -16.91
N PRO A 282 0.50 5.88 -16.13
CA PRO A 282 1.61 6.73 -16.53
C PRO A 282 2.94 5.95 -16.51
N GLU A 283 3.96 6.49 -17.18
CA GLU A 283 5.32 5.96 -17.04
C GLU A 283 5.87 6.31 -15.64
N PRO A 284 6.41 5.33 -14.89
CA PRO A 284 7.01 5.58 -13.59
C PRO A 284 8.16 6.60 -13.64
N GLY A 285 8.31 7.40 -12.59
CA GLY A 285 9.31 8.47 -12.53
C GLY A 285 10.76 7.99 -12.68
N TYR A 286 11.07 6.75 -12.28
CA TYR A 286 12.42 6.18 -12.43
C TYR A 286 12.85 5.96 -13.89
N TYR A 287 11.90 5.95 -14.85
CA TYR A 287 12.24 5.92 -16.28
C TYR A 287 13.01 7.18 -16.70
N ALA A 288 12.65 8.34 -16.15
CA ALA A 288 13.32 9.60 -16.46
C ALA A 288 14.78 9.60 -15.96
N THR A 289 15.03 9.02 -14.78
CA THR A 289 16.39 8.91 -14.23
C THR A 289 17.25 7.93 -15.01
N ALA A 290 16.68 6.78 -15.42
CA ALA A 290 17.41 5.77 -16.18
C ALA A 290 17.76 6.25 -17.61
N THR A 291 16.84 6.94 -18.28
CA THR A 291 17.10 7.52 -19.62
C THR A 291 18.15 8.64 -19.58
N ALA A 292 18.12 9.51 -18.57
CA ALA A 292 19.14 10.54 -18.38
C ALA A 292 20.54 9.94 -18.13
N ALA A 293 20.64 8.88 -17.33
CA ALA A 293 21.90 8.18 -17.08
C ALA A 293 22.48 7.57 -18.37
N ALA A 294 21.65 6.93 -19.20
CA ALA A 294 22.06 6.37 -20.49
C ALA A 294 22.62 7.45 -21.45
N THR A 295 21.98 8.62 -21.52
CA THR A 295 22.45 9.72 -22.39
C THR A 295 23.78 10.34 -21.94
N ASN A 296 24.04 10.39 -20.62
CA ASN A 296 25.30 10.91 -20.08
C ASN A 296 26.45 9.91 -20.18
N GLY A 297 26.17 8.60 -20.15
CA GLY A 297 27.18 7.54 -20.32
C GLY A 297 27.71 7.37 -21.75
N THR A 298 27.06 7.96 -22.76
CA THR A 298 27.49 7.82 -24.17
C THR A 298 28.53 8.87 -24.61
N SER A 299 29.03 9.71 -23.70
CA SER A 299 29.93 10.82 -24.03
C SER A 299 31.31 10.68 -23.35
N THR A 300 32.19 9.85 -23.94
CA THR A 300 33.59 10.17 -24.32
C THR A 300 34.35 8.89 -24.70
N ASN A 301 34.40 8.58 -25.99
CA ASN A 301 35.56 7.93 -26.60
C ASN A 301 35.82 8.59 -27.96
N GLY A 302 36.11 9.89 -27.89
CA GLY A 302 36.57 10.68 -29.02
C GLY A 302 38.06 10.47 -29.24
N HIS A 303 38.38 9.69 -30.26
CA HIS A 303 39.69 9.52 -30.90
C HIS A 303 40.50 10.84 -30.95
N GLY A 304 41.53 10.96 -30.12
CA GLY A 304 42.52 12.02 -30.22
C GLY A 304 43.60 11.66 -31.25
N THR A 305 43.60 12.34 -32.40
CA THR A 305 44.75 12.37 -33.32
C THR A 305 45.72 13.50 -32.94
N PRO A 306 47.04 13.34 -33.11
CA PRO A 306 48.05 14.16 -32.46
C PRO A 306 48.48 15.38 -33.30
N GLY A 307 48.66 16.53 -32.64
CA GLY A 307 49.19 17.78 -33.22
C GLY A 307 49.91 18.63 -32.16
N PRO A 308 50.83 19.53 -32.55
CA PRO A 308 52.22 19.49 -32.07
C PRO A 308 52.56 20.37 -30.86
N ARG A 309 53.64 19.95 -30.19
CA ARG A 309 54.33 20.58 -29.05
C ARG A 309 54.73 22.04 -29.30
N PRO A 310 54.91 22.80 -28.20
CA PRO A 310 56.11 23.62 -28.07
C PRO A 310 56.91 23.34 -26.78
N ASN A 311 58.22 23.53 -26.93
CA ASN A 311 59.29 23.32 -25.95
C ASN A 311 59.24 24.28 -24.75
N GLY A 312 59.77 23.84 -23.60
CA GLY A 312 60.09 24.73 -22.47
C GLY A 312 60.57 24.05 -21.19
N THR A 313 61.81 23.55 -21.19
CA THR A 313 62.84 23.57 -20.11
C THR A 313 62.50 23.30 -18.62
N THR A 314 63.07 22.19 -18.14
CA THR A 314 63.90 21.97 -16.92
C THR A 314 63.33 22.23 -15.52
N SER A 315 63.26 21.18 -14.68
CA SER A 315 64.02 21.09 -13.42
C SER A 315 63.89 19.72 -12.75
N SER A 316 65.01 19.26 -12.21
CA SER A 316 65.32 17.96 -11.61
C SER A 316 64.65 17.68 -10.27
N ARG A 317 64.31 16.40 -10.01
CA ARG A 317 64.80 15.60 -8.86
C ARG A 317 64.26 14.16 -8.89
N PRO A 318 65.07 13.13 -8.61
CA PRO A 318 64.62 11.74 -8.52
C PRO A 318 64.32 11.36 -7.06
N ASN A 319 63.37 10.45 -6.85
CA ASN A 319 63.45 9.58 -5.68
C ASN A 319 62.89 8.20 -6.01
N HIS A 320 63.77 7.20 -5.91
CA HIS A 320 63.46 5.78 -5.81
C HIS A 320 62.87 5.50 -4.42
N ASN A 321 61.84 4.65 -4.36
CA ASN A 321 61.89 3.41 -3.58
C ASN A 321 60.55 2.65 -3.65
N GLY A 322 60.65 1.33 -3.83
CA GLY A 322 59.73 0.39 -3.21
C GLY A 322 58.91 -0.46 -4.15
N ASP A 323 59.53 -1.50 -4.71
CA ASP A 323 58.86 -2.76 -5.04
C ASP A 323 58.09 -3.27 -3.82
N ILE A 324 56.77 -3.46 -3.95
CA ILE A 324 56.05 -4.52 -3.25
C ILE A 324 55.06 -5.14 -4.24
N LEU A 325 55.44 -6.32 -4.72
CA LEU A 325 54.58 -7.31 -5.35
C LEU A 325 53.47 -7.70 -4.36
N MET A 326 52.23 -7.36 -4.67
CA MET A 326 51.05 -8.05 -4.13
C MET A 326 50.25 -8.58 -5.30
N ASN A 327 50.09 -9.90 -5.31
CA ASN A 327 49.26 -10.64 -6.23
C ASN A 327 47.88 -9.99 -6.29
N GLY A 328 47.51 -9.49 -7.47
CA GLY A 328 46.14 -9.15 -7.78
C GLY A 328 45.33 -10.44 -7.70
N VAL A 329 44.55 -10.58 -6.62
CA VAL A 329 43.27 -11.24 -6.73
C VAL A 329 42.49 -10.33 -7.67
N GLU A 330 42.29 -10.79 -8.90
CA GLU A 330 41.25 -10.25 -9.76
C GLU A 330 39.94 -10.50 -9.00
N GLU A 331 39.56 -9.54 -8.15
CA GLU A 331 38.16 -9.34 -7.82
C GLU A 331 37.53 -9.04 -9.17
N GLU A 332 36.96 -10.09 -9.79
CA GLU A 332 35.92 -9.93 -10.78
C GLU A 332 34.84 -9.11 -10.07
N GLU A 333 34.94 -7.78 -10.18
CA GLU A 333 33.80 -6.90 -10.02
C GLU A 333 32.80 -7.43 -11.05
N GLU A 334 31.93 -8.34 -10.63
CA GLU A 334 30.71 -8.67 -11.35
C GLU A 334 30.01 -7.34 -11.56
N GLU A 335 30.23 -6.76 -12.74
CA GLU A 335 29.52 -5.60 -13.24
C GLU A 335 28.05 -6.03 -13.24
N GLN A 336 27.33 -5.74 -12.14
CA GLN A 336 25.94 -6.16 -11.95
C GLN A 336 25.16 -5.60 -13.12
N ALA A 337 24.87 -6.46 -14.10
CA ALA A 337 24.24 -6.06 -15.33
C ALA A 337 22.89 -5.43 -14.98
N GLN A 338 22.78 -4.13 -15.22
CA GLN A 338 21.60 -3.36 -14.87
C GLN A 338 20.38 -3.96 -15.59
N MET A 339 19.29 -4.18 -14.83
CA MET A 339 18.11 -4.81 -15.42
C MET A 339 17.52 -3.91 -16.52
N PRO A 340 17.08 -4.49 -17.65
CA PRO A 340 16.49 -3.72 -18.72
C PRO A 340 15.22 -3.01 -18.23
N LEU A 341 15.04 -1.77 -18.71
CA LEU A 341 13.82 -1.02 -18.47
C LEU A 341 12.63 -1.78 -19.06
N PRO A 342 11.52 -1.94 -18.31
CA PRO A 342 10.34 -2.57 -18.86
C PRO A 342 9.76 -1.74 -20.01
N ALA A 343 9.06 -2.39 -20.93
CA ALA A 343 8.30 -1.69 -21.99
C ALA A 343 7.30 -0.67 -21.37
N PRO A 344 6.83 0.36 -22.08
CA PRO A 344 5.84 1.28 -21.51
C PRO A 344 4.47 0.59 -21.23
N PRO A 345 3.61 1.16 -20.37
CA PRO A 345 2.26 0.65 -20.12
C PRO A 345 1.40 0.61 -21.41
N LYS A 346 0.70 -0.51 -21.63
CA LYS A 346 -0.18 -0.73 -22.79
C LYS A 346 -1.61 -0.27 -22.47
N THR A 347 -2.37 0.13 -23.50
CA THR A 347 -3.80 0.47 -23.34
C THR A 347 -4.60 -0.76 -22.91
N GLY A 348 -5.57 -0.59 -22.00
CA GLY A 348 -6.39 -1.68 -21.48
C GLY A 348 -5.79 -2.39 -20.26
N GLN A 349 -4.53 -2.15 -19.93
CA GLN A 349 -3.89 -2.69 -18.73
C GLN A 349 -4.26 -1.88 -17.48
N GLY A 350 -4.73 -2.57 -16.45
CA GLY A 350 -5.08 -2.01 -15.14
C GLY A 350 -3.94 -2.08 -14.12
N LEU A 351 -4.30 -1.91 -12.85
CA LEU A 351 -3.35 -1.75 -11.74
C LEU A 351 -2.45 -2.97 -11.55
N LEU A 352 -2.98 -4.18 -11.78
CA LEU A 352 -2.21 -5.42 -11.63
C LEU A 352 -1.02 -5.46 -12.59
N HIS A 353 -1.26 -5.14 -13.86
CA HIS A 353 -0.19 -5.06 -14.87
C HIS A 353 0.81 -3.96 -14.54
N PHE A 354 0.32 -2.78 -14.13
CA PHE A 354 1.20 -1.68 -13.77
C PHE A 354 2.10 -2.06 -12.58
N ALA A 355 1.52 -2.56 -11.49
CA ALA A 355 2.25 -2.94 -10.29
C ALA A 355 3.26 -4.08 -10.55
N ALA A 356 2.82 -5.14 -11.25
CA ALA A 356 3.63 -6.33 -11.46
C ALA A 356 4.78 -6.12 -12.46
N LEU A 357 4.58 -5.24 -13.46
CA LEU A 357 5.47 -5.20 -14.61
C LEU A 357 6.21 -3.88 -14.81
N ARG A 358 5.78 -2.78 -14.16
CA ARG A 358 6.25 -1.42 -14.45
C ARG A 358 6.58 -0.61 -13.21
N MET A 359 5.75 -0.67 -12.18
CA MET A 359 5.77 0.25 -11.04
C MET A 359 7.11 0.22 -10.29
N VAL A 360 7.70 -0.96 -10.16
CA VAL A 360 8.92 -1.20 -9.38
C VAL A 360 10.17 -1.03 -10.27
N ASP A 361 11.10 -0.20 -9.82
CA ASP A 361 12.48 -0.23 -10.33
C ASP A 361 13.17 -1.47 -9.76
N ARG A 362 13.44 -2.45 -10.63
CA ARG A 362 14.07 -3.73 -10.22
C ARG A 362 15.54 -3.57 -9.85
N ASN A 363 16.15 -2.41 -10.09
CA ASN A 363 17.50 -2.11 -9.63
C ASN A 363 17.53 -1.62 -8.16
N ASP A 364 16.37 -1.24 -7.59
CA ASP A 364 16.23 -1.10 -6.14
C ASP A 364 15.98 -2.48 -5.53
N ILE A 365 17.01 -3.07 -4.93
CA ILE A 365 16.98 -4.43 -4.37
C ILE A 365 15.84 -4.61 -3.36
N LEU A 366 15.56 -3.62 -2.51
CA LEU A 366 14.50 -3.75 -1.50
C LEU A 366 13.12 -3.77 -2.15
N MET A 367 12.93 -2.96 -3.19
CA MET A 367 11.69 -2.97 -3.96
C MET A 367 11.56 -4.21 -4.84
N HIS A 368 12.66 -4.73 -5.38
CA HIS A 368 12.67 -5.98 -6.13
C HIS A 368 12.28 -7.18 -5.24
N LEU A 369 12.81 -7.26 -4.02
CA LEU A 369 12.37 -8.25 -3.04
C LEU A 369 10.88 -8.11 -2.70
N SER A 370 10.38 -6.87 -2.57
CA SER A 370 8.95 -6.64 -2.36
C SER A 370 8.09 -7.10 -3.55
N LEU A 371 8.62 -7.01 -4.77
CA LEU A 371 7.96 -7.52 -5.98
C LEU A 371 7.95 -9.06 -6.02
N ILE A 372 9.01 -9.71 -5.54
CA ILE A 372 9.07 -11.17 -5.38
C ILE A 372 8.01 -11.64 -4.38
N ASP A 373 7.96 -11.02 -3.19
CA ASP A 373 6.94 -11.32 -2.17
C ASP A 373 5.52 -11.14 -2.74
N PHE A 374 5.31 -10.10 -3.55
CA PHE A 374 4.06 -9.89 -4.27
C PHE A 374 3.72 -11.05 -5.21
N PHE A 375 4.67 -11.54 -6.02
CA PHE A 375 4.41 -12.66 -6.93
C PHE A 375 4.12 -13.96 -6.18
N GLU A 376 4.84 -14.24 -5.09
CA GLU A 376 4.56 -15.39 -4.24
C GLU A 376 3.13 -15.35 -3.67
N ALA A 377 2.74 -14.20 -3.10
CA ALA A 377 1.39 -14.00 -2.58
C ALA A 377 0.32 -14.04 -3.68
N PHE A 378 0.57 -13.41 -4.83
CA PHE A 378 -0.35 -13.39 -5.97
C PHE A 378 -0.60 -14.80 -6.50
N VAL A 379 0.46 -15.54 -6.83
CA VAL A 379 0.35 -16.90 -7.35
C VAL A 379 -0.28 -17.84 -6.32
N GLY A 380 0.13 -17.72 -5.05
CA GLY A 380 -0.44 -18.48 -3.94
C GLY A 380 -1.94 -18.27 -3.76
N LEU A 381 -2.42 -17.02 -3.87
CA LEU A 381 -3.84 -16.69 -3.78
C LEU A 381 -4.61 -17.09 -5.04
N MET A 382 -4.04 -16.91 -6.24
CA MET A 382 -4.70 -17.32 -7.48
C MET A 382 -4.95 -18.83 -7.52
N ARG A 383 -4.10 -19.65 -6.88
CA ARG A 383 -4.29 -21.09 -6.73
C ARG A 383 -5.62 -21.42 -6.02
N VAL A 384 -5.93 -20.72 -4.93
CA VAL A 384 -7.06 -21.06 -4.04
C VAL A 384 -8.38 -20.40 -4.42
N THR A 385 -8.37 -19.49 -5.40
CA THR A 385 -9.58 -18.89 -5.98
C THR A 385 -10.23 -19.84 -7.00
N PRO A 386 -11.55 -19.68 -7.29
CA PRO A 386 -12.23 -20.48 -8.30
C PRO A 386 -11.46 -20.53 -9.64
N HIS A 387 -11.41 -21.71 -10.25
CA HIS A 387 -10.74 -21.89 -11.52
C HIS A 387 -11.53 -21.25 -12.67
N SER A 388 -10.84 -20.54 -13.56
CA SER A 388 -11.37 -20.08 -14.85
C SER A 388 -10.23 -19.97 -15.86
N GLU A 389 -10.52 -20.22 -17.14
CA GLU A 389 -9.52 -20.08 -18.21
C GLU A 389 -8.96 -18.64 -18.26
N TYR A 390 -9.82 -17.65 -18.06
CA TYR A 390 -9.43 -16.24 -17.99
C TYR A 390 -8.38 -15.98 -16.91
N LYS A 391 -8.56 -16.54 -15.69
CA LYS A 391 -7.58 -16.45 -14.61
C LYS A 391 -6.25 -17.05 -15.02
N VAL A 392 -6.26 -18.28 -15.52
CA VAL A 392 -5.04 -19.01 -15.89
C VAL A 392 -4.25 -18.26 -16.95
N GLU A 393 -4.92 -17.78 -18.00
CA GLU A 393 -4.23 -17.05 -19.07
C GLU A 393 -3.69 -15.70 -18.60
N THR A 394 -4.45 -14.98 -17.76
CA THR A 394 -3.98 -13.72 -17.18
C THR A 394 -2.72 -13.92 -16.33
N VAL A 395 -2.70 -14.95 -15.47
CA VAL A 395 -1.53 -15.25 -14.63
C VAL A 395 -0.33 -15.64 -15.52
N LYS A 396 -0.54 -16.47 -16.54
CA LYS A 396 0.50 -16.83 -17.52
C LYS A 396 1.07 -15.62 -18.24
N GLU A 397 0.23 -14.70 -18.71
CA GLU A 397 0.65 -13.49 -19.41
C GLU A 397 1.55 -12.63 -18.52
N ILE A 398 1.11 -12.36 -17.29
CA ILE A 398 1.86 -11.55 -16.33
C ILE A 398 3.19 -12.22 -15.98
N LEU A 399 3.19 -13.53 -15.65
CA LEU A 399 4.41 -14.24 -15.28
C LEU A 399 5.39 -14.37 -16.46
N ARG A 400 4.90 -14.60 -17.67
CA ARG A 400 5.74 -14.65 -18.88
C ARG A 400 6.49 -13.34 -19.07
N GLU A 401 5.82 -12.21 -18.91
CA GLU A 401 6.45 -10.90 -19.10
C GLU A 401 7.36 -10.53 -17.91
N ALA A 402 6.92 -10.78 -16.68
CA ALA A 402 7.70 -10.47 -15.48
C ALA A 402 9.02 -11.25 -15.39
N LEU A 403 9.00 -12.53 -15.76
CA LEU A 403 10.10 -13.48 -15.58
C LEU A 403 11.00 -13.64 -16.82
N ALA A 404 10.80 -12.83 -17.87
CA ALA A 404 11.60 -12.92 -19.10
C ALA A 404 13.09 -12.64 -18.83
N ASP A 405 13.38 -11.60 -18.06
CA ASP A 405 14.75 -11.16 -17.73
C ASP A 405 15.04 -11.19 -16.22
N ASP A 406 14.19 -11.84 -15.43
CA ASP A 406 14.26 -11.85 -13.96
C ASP A 406 14.42 -13.27 -13.42
N LYS A 407 15.68 -13.73 -13.40
CA LYS A 407 16.04 -15.07 -12.89
C LYS A 407 15.73 -15.22 -11.41
N LEU A 408 15.97 -14.19 -10.62
CA LEU A 408 15.75 -14.23 -9.17
C LEU A 408 14.27 -14.45 -8.84
N SER A 409 13.36 -13.70 -9.47
CA SER A 409 11.91 -13.91 -9.30
C SER A 409 11.48 -15.31 -9.74
N ARG A 410 12.06 -15.82 -10.85
CA ARG A 410 11.77 -17.17 -11.35
C ARG A 410 12.18 -18.25 -10.34
N GLU A 411 13.42 -18.20 -9.86
CA GLU A 411 13.95 -19.17 -8.89
C GLU A 411 13.15 -19.17 -7.57
N ASN A 412 12.73 -17.98 -7.10
CA ASN A 412 11.89 -17.87 -5.91
C ASN A 412 10.52 -18.54 -6.11
N LEU A 413 9.87 -18.32 -7.25
CA LEU A 413 8.59 -18.96 -7.57
C LEU A 413 8.73 -20.48 -7.76
N GLU A 414 9.78 -20.95 -8.42
CA GLU A 414 10.03 -22.38 -8.64
C GLU A 414 10.32 -23.13 -7.32
N SER A 415 11.03 -22.50 -6.39
CA SER A 415 11.32 -23.04 -5.06
C SER A 415 10.20 -22.84 -4.04
N LEU A 416 9.18 -22.05 -4.35
CA LEU A 416 8.08 -21.72 -3.43
C LEU A 416 7.40 -22.97 -2.82
N PRO A 417 7.11 -24.06 -3.57
CA PRO A 417 6.54 -25.26 -2.98
C PRO A 417 7.42 -25.91 -1.92
N ASP A 418 8.75 -25.83 -2.05
CA ASP A 418 9.68 -26.39 -1.07
C ASP A 418 9.74 -25.59 0.23
N ARG A 419 9.26 -24.34 0.19
CA ARG A 419 9.12 -23.43 1.35
C ARG A 419 7.67 -23.38 1.88
N THR A 420 6.76 -24.14 1.28
CA THR A 420 5.34 -24.22 1.67
C THR A 420 5.10 -25.47 2.53
N VAL A 421 4.04 -25.45 3.36
CA VAL A 421 3.62 -26.60 4.18
C VAL A 421 3.34 -27.84 3.33
N ASP A 422 3.67 -29.02 3.86
CA ASP A 422 3.65 -30.29 3.11
C ASP A 422 2.27 -30.62 2.52
N GLU A 423 1.19 -30.22 3.20
CA GLU A 423 -0.19 -30.46 2.77
C GLU A 423 -0.55 -29.72 1.47
N GLU A 424 0.07 -28.57 1.21
CA GLU A 424 -0.25 -27.70 0.06
C GLU A 424 0.77 -27.78 -1.06
N LYS A 425 1.94 -28.36 -0.76
CA LYS A 425 3.11 -28.41 -1.62
C LYS A 425 2.82 -28.98 -3.01
N GLU A 426 2.15 -30.13 -3.09
CA GLU A 426 1.88 -30.81 -4.36
C GLU A 426 0.85 -30.06 -5.22
N GLU A 427 -0.16 -29.46 -4.59
CA GLU A 427 -1.14 -28.63 -5.29
C GLU A 427 -0.47 -27.38 -5.87
N LEU A 428 0.40 -26.73 -5.08
CA LEU A 428 1.15 -25.57 -5.54
C LEU A 428 2.12 -25.92 -6.67
N ARG A 429 2.81 -27.08 -6.61
CA ARG A 429 3.62 -27.58 -7.74
C ARG A 429 2.80 -27.82 -9.00
N GLY A 430 1.59 -28.38 -8.85
CA GLY A 430 0.64 -28.56 -9.96
C GLY A 430 0.28 -27.23 -10.60
N TRP A 431 -0.12 -26.26 -9.79
CA TRP A 431 -0.48 -24.91 -10.21
C TRP A 431 0.68 -24.19 -10.91
N LEU A 432 1.88 -24.21 -10.32
CA LEU A 432 3.06 -23.57 -10.91
C LEU A 432 3.45 -24.16 -12.26
N ARG A 433 3.36 -25.49 -12.43
CA ARG A 433 3.57 -26.13 -13.75
C ARG A 433 2.56 -25.67 -14.79
N GLU A 434 1.36 -25.30 -14.36
CA GLU A 434 0.33 -24.80 -15.26
C GLU A 434 0.61 -23.35 -15.68
N VAL A 435 1.00 -22.47 -14.74
CA VAL A 435 1.06 -21.02 -15.01
C VAL A 435 2.44 -20.45 -15.28
N LEU A 436 3.53 -21.10 -14.84
CA LEU A 436 4.86 -20.62 -15.15
C LEU A 436 5.16 -20.79 -16.64
N PRO A 437 5.83 -19.81 -17.27
CA PRO A 437 6.33 -19.99 -18.62
C PRO A 437 7.34 -21.14 -18.60
N GLY A 438 7.08 -22.18 -19.41
CA GLY A 438 8.07 -23.22 -19.64
C GLY A 438 9.36 -22.63 -20.19
N GLU A 439 10.49 -23.32 -20.02
CA GLU A 439 11.67 -23.01 -20.81
C GLU A 439 11.26 -23.10 -22.29
N GLU A 440 11.29 -21.96 -23.00
CA GLU A 440 11.34 -22.03 -24.45
C GLU A 440 12.63 -22.79 -24.75
N VAL A 441 12.49 -24.10 -25.01
CA VAL A 441 13.52 -24.84 -25.72
C VAL A 441 13.67 -24.05 -27.00
N ASP A 442 14.78 -23.33 -27.10
CA ASP A 442 15.20 -22.65 -28.29
C ASP A 442 15.25 -23.72 -29.38
N VAL A 443 14.15 -23.90 -30.11
CA VAL A 443 14.11 -24.72 -31.32
C VAL A 443 14.75 -23.86 -32.41
N VAL A 444 16.00 -23.46 -32.16
CA VAL A 444 16.98 -23.18 -33.21
C VAL A 444 17.45 -24.55 -33.70
N MET A 445 16.54 -25.24 -34.38
CA MET A 445 16.83 -26.38 -35.23
C MET A 445 16.22 -26.10 -36.60
N ARG A 446 16.98 -25.42 -37.47
CA ARG A 446 17.57 -26.03 -38.67
C ARG A 446 18.25 -25.01 -39.58
#